data_AF-A0A7J4ERM5-F1
#
_entry.id   AF-A0A7J4ERM5-F1
#
_cell.length_a   1.000
_cell.length_b   1.000
_cell.length_c   1.000
_cell.angle_alpha   90.00
_cell.angle_beta   90.00
_cell.angle_gamma   90.00
#
_symmetry.space_group_name_H-M   'P 1'
#
loop_
_entity.id
_entity.type
_entity.pdbx_description
1 polymer ?
#
loop_
_entity_poly.entity_id
_entity_poly.type
_entity_poly.pdbx_seq_one_letter_code
_entity_poly.pdbx_strand_id
1 'polypeptide(L)'
;MISEKIAQRVIAIVFKNHLEEMTKEEEVLKEYYEISLLALASRDKEAFKGFQDIINEIYWRLFFRKLTISSTTFFLILSPYMIASHFLLEDSNAFTTIFAIAIMYFMFKTAYYYVLELIDTWRHVKNLN
;
A
#
# COMPACT_ATOMS: atom_id res chain seq x y z
N MET A 1 -18.21 4.75 8.18
CA MET A 1 -18.43 5.12 9.60
C MET A 1 -17.82 6.49 9.90
N ILE A 2 -18.23 7.19 10.98
CA ILE A 2 -17.66 8.49 11.36
C ILE A 2 -16.16 8.38 11.69
N SER A 3 -15.76 7.28 12.33
CA SER A 3 -14.37 6.93 12.65
C SER A 3 -13.46 6.91 11.43
N GLU A 4 -13.89 6.32 10.33
CA GLU A 4 -13.13 6.28 9.07
C GLU A 4 -12.93 7.69 8.48
N LYS A 5 -13.97 8.53 8.50
CA LYS A 5 -13.88 9.91 7.99
C LYS A 5 -12.91 10.76 8.83
N ILE A 6 -12.87 10.54 10.14
CA ILE A 6 -11.94 11.22 11.05
C ILE A 6 -10.52 10.72 10.79
N ALA A 7 -10.31 9.41 10.73
CA ALA A 7 -8.99 8.83 10.44
C ALA A 7 -8.44 9.35 9.10
N GLN A 8 -9.26 9.34 8.05
CA GLN A 8 -8.87 9.88 6.74
C GLN A 8 -8.47 11.36 6.80
N ARG A 9 -9.20 12.20 7.54
CA ARG A 9 -8.82 13.61 7.74
C ARG A 9 -7.50 13.76 8.49
N VAL A 10 -7.30 12.99 9.55
CA VAL A 10 -6.05 13.00 10.33
C VAL A 10 -4.88 12.62 9.44
N ILE A 11 -5.02 11.57 8.62
CA ILE A 11 -3.98 11.13 7.70
C ILE A 11 -3.70 12.18 6.62
N ALA A 12 -4.75 12.77 6.04
CA ALA A 12 -4.59 13.80 5.01
C ALA A 12 -3.83 15.03 5.53
N ILE A 13 -3.92 15.34 6.82
CA ILE A 13 -3.19 16.45 7.45
C ILE A 13 -1.78 16.01 7.85
N VAL A 14 -1.65 14.89 8.57
CA VAL A 14 -0.37 14.43 9.14
C VAL A 14 0.59 13.95 8.05
N PHE A 15 0.09 13.23 7.05
CA PHE A 15 0.89 12.67 5.96
C PHE A 15 0.79 13.49 4.67
N LYS A 16 0.33 14.74 4.73
CA LYS A 16 0.14 15.60 3.54
C LYS A 16 1.35 15.58 2.60
N ASN A 17 2.54 15.87 3.14
CA ASN A 17 3.77 15.91 2.35
C ASN A 17 4.14 14.54 1.77
N HIS A 18 3.91 13.47 2.54
CA HIS A 18 4.14 12.10 2.05
C HIS A 18 3.19 11.72 0.92
N LEU A 19 1.92 12.13 1.00
CA LEU A 19 0.94 11.90 -0.07
C LEU A 19 1.32 12.68 -1.33
N GLU A 20 1.74 13.94 -1.19
CA GLU A 20 2.20 14.75 -2.33
C GLU A 20 3.46 14.17 -2.98
N GLU A 21 4.43 13.69 -2.19
CA GLU A 21 5.62 13.02 -2.71
C GLU A 21 5.28 11.70 -3.39
N MET A 22 4.35 10.92 -2.83
CA MET A 22 3.92 9.67 -3.43
C MET A 22 3.27 9.89 -4.81
N THR A 23 2.44 10.92 -4.97
CA THR A 23 1.86 11.25 -6.27
C THR A 23 2.94 11.56 -7.30
N LYS A 24 3.97 12.32 -6.92
CA LYS A 24 5.11 12.62 -7.80
C LYS A 24 5.90 11.36 -8.15
N GLU A 25 6.18 10.51 -7.16
CA GLU A 25 6.89 9.24 -7.38
C GLU A 25 6.08 8.30 -8.29
N GLU A 26 4.74 8.30 -8.20
CA GLU A 26 3.85 7.53 -9.10
C GLU A 26 3.89 8.05 -10.54
N GLU A 27 3.90 9.37 -10.74
CA GLU A 27 4.05 9.96 -12.08
C GLU A 27 5.40 9.58 -12.71
N VAL A 28 6.48 9.68 -11.93
CA VAL A 28 7.83 9.29 -12.38
C VAL A 28 7.91 7.79 -12.66
N LEU A 29 7.30 6.95 -11.83
CA LEU A 29 7.23 5.50 -12.06
C LEU A 29 6.55 5.18 -13.40
N LYS A 30 5.45 5.88 -13.72
CA LYS A 30 4.73 5.72 -14.98
C LYS A 30 5.58 6.14 -16.18
N GLU A 31 6.28 7.26 -16.07
CA GLU A 31 7.20 7.73 -17.12
C GLU A 31 8.30 6.71 -17.41
N TYR A 32 8.98 6.21 -16.37
CA TYR A 32 10.00 5.17 -16.55
C TYR A 32 9.45 3.87 -17.12
N TYR A 33 8.22 3.49 -16.74
CA TYR A 33 7.56 2.33 -17.34
C TYR A 33 7.37 2.51 -18.85
N GLU A 34 6.87 3.67 -19.29
CA GLU A 34 6.72 3.99 -20.72
C GLU A 34 8.06 3.96 -21.47
N ILE A 35 9.11 4.56 -20.89
CA ILE A 35 10.46 4.57 -21.50
C ILE A 35 11.04 3.16 -21.57
N SER A 36 10.83 2.33 -20.54
CA SER A 36 11.30 0.93 -20.55
C SER A 36 10.68 0.14 -21.70
N LEU A 37 9.39 0.36 -22.00
CA LEU A 37 8.72 -0.28 -23.14
C LEU A 37 9.30 0.17 -24.48
N LEU A 38 9.68 1.45 -24.61
CA LEU A 38 10.35 1.96 -25.81
C LEU A 38 11.75 1.37 -25.99
N ALA A 39 12.50 1.18 -24.91
CA ALA A 39 13.81 0.50 -24.94
C ALA A 39 13.64 -0.96 -25.38
N LEU A 40 12.62 -1.65 -24.87
CA LEU A 40 12.26 -3.00 -25.27
C LEU A 40 11.89 -3.08 -26.76
N ALA A 41 11.06 -2.14 -27.25
CA ALA A 41 10.68 -2.04 -28.66
C ALA A 41 11.90 -1.78 -29.56
N SER A 42 12.86 -0.99 -29.09
CA SER A 42 14.14 -0.71 -29.76
C SER A 42 15.14 -1.88 -29.69
N ARG A 43 14.78 -3.00 -29.03
CA ARG A 43 15.62 -4.17 -28.77
C ARG A 43 16.87 -3.86 -27.94
N ASP A 44 16.88 -2.74 -27.24
CA ASP A 44 17.97 -2.37 -26.33
C ASP A 44 17.73 -3.00 -24.95
N LYS A 45 18.29 -4.20 -24.77
CA LYS A 45 18.14 -4.98 -23.53
C LYS A 45 18.86 -4.36 -22.35
N GLU A 46 19.95 -3.62 -22.58
CA GLU A 46 20.74 -3.01 -21.52
C GLU A 46 20.00 -1.80 -20.96
N ALA A 47 19.48 -0.94 -21.84
CA ALA A 47 18.61 0.16 -21.44
C ALA A 47 17.33 -0.34 -20.76
N PHE A 48 16.67 -1.37 -21.31
CA PHE A 48 15.48 -1.96 -20.68
C PHE A 48 15.75 -2.43 -19.24
N LYS A 49 16.87 -3.14 -19.03
CA LYS A 49 17.25 -3.61 -17.69
C LYS A 49 17.54 -2.45 -16.75
N GLY A 50 18.28 -1.44 -17.20
CA GLY A 50 18.55 -0.23 -16.41
C GLY A 50 17.28 0.49 -15.98
N PHE A 51 16.30 0.63 -16.87
CA PHE A 51 15.00 1.22 -16.52
C PHE A 51 14.19 0.33 -15.56
N GLN A 52 14.24 -0.99 -15.72
CA GLN A 52 13.60 -1.93 -14.78
C GLN A 52 14.18 -1.81 -13.35
N ASP A 53 15.50 -1.64 -13.22
CA ASP A 53 16.13 -1.46 -11.91
C ASP A 53 15.67 -0.15 -11.24
N ILE A 54 15.57 0.94 -12.00
CA ILE A 54 15.04 2.23 -11.52
C ILE A 54 13.56 2.10 -11.11
N ILE A 55 12.74 1.46 -11.94
CA ILE A 55 11.32 1.20 -11.66
C ILE A 55 11.18 0.42 -10.35
N ASN A 56 11.99 -0.63 -10.16
CA ASN A 56 11.95 -1.44 -8.95
C ASN A 56 12.31 -0.63 -7.70
N GLU A 57 13.33 0.24 -7.77
CA GLU A 57 13.71 1.09 -6.63
C GLU A 57 12.57 2.03 -6.22
N ILE A 58 11.97 2.72 -7.20
CA ILE A 58 10.85 3.65 -6.97
C ILE A 58 9.63 2.89 -6.45
N TYR A 59 9.33 1.74 -7.05
CA TYR A 59 8.22 0.88 -6.63
C TYR A 59 8.37 0.46 -5.17
N TRP A 60 9.52 -0.07 -4.76
CA TRP A 60 9.75 -0.49 -3.38
C TRP A 60 9.56 0.65 -2.39
N ARG A 61 10.05 1.84 -2.73
CA ARG A 61 9.89 3.04 -1.88
C ARG A 61 8.44 3.46 -1.73
N LEU A 62 7.69 3.55 -2.83
CA LEU A 62 6.25 3.83 -2.84
C LEU A 62 5.48 2.78 -2.06
N PHE A 63 5.85 1.52 -2.25
CA PHE A 63 5.24 0.38 -1.61
C PHE A 63 5.36 0.46 -0.07
N PHE A 64 6.56 0.68 0.48
CA PHE A 64 6.75 0.82 1.93
C PHE A 64 6.03 2.05 2.50
N ARG A 65 5.98 3.15 1.74
CA ARG A 65 5.20 4.34 2.12
C ARG A 65 3.70 4.04 2.20
N LYS A 66 3.13 3.39 1.18
CA LYS A 66 1.73 2.93 1.18
C LYS A 66 1.43 2.00 2.35
N LEU A 67 2.30 1.03 2.61
CA LEU A 67 2.16 0.10 3.73
C LEU A 67 2.15 0.84 5.07
N THR A 68 3.04 1.80 5.28
CA THR A 68 3.14 2.57 6.52
C THR A 68 1.88 3.40 6.76
N ILE A 69 1.41 4.12 5.74
CA ILE A 69 0.19 4.94 5.84
C ILE A 69 -1.03 4.04 6.09
N SER A 70 -1.16 2.94 5.34
CA SER A 70 -2.28 1.99 5.48
C SER A 70 -2.30 1.35 6.88
N SER A 71 -1.14 0.92 7.38
CA SER A 71 -1.02 0.36 8.74
C SER A 71 -1.38 1.40 9.81
N THR A 72 -0.89 2.63 9.66
CA THR A 72 -1.20 3.73 10.60
C THR A 72 -2.69 4.04 10.60
N THR A 73 -3.31 4.06 9.42
CA THR A 73 -4.76 4.23 9.25
C THR A 73 -5.52 3.14 9.98
N PHE A 74 -5.09 1.89 9.79
CA PHE A 74 -5.70 0.73 10.39
C PHE A 74 -5.68 0.81 11.92
N PHE A 75 -4.53 1.12 12.52
CA PHE A 75 -4.43 1.25 13.98
C PHE A 75 -5.21 2.46 14.54
N LEU A 76 -5.23 3.59 13.82
CA LEU A 76 -6.05 4.75 14.20
C LEU A 76 -7.53 4.39 14.24
N ILE A 77 -8.03 3.67 13.24
CA ILE A 77 -9.43 3.22 13.20
C ILE A 77 -9.67 2.17 14.29
N LEU A 78 -8.75 1.21 14.48
CA LEU A 78 -8.91 0.10 15.41
C LEU A 78 -8.91 0.55 16.88
N SER A 79 -8.09 1.54 17.24
CA SER A 79 -7.91 1.99 18.62
C SER A 79 -9.22 2.36 19.35
N PRO A 80 -10.17 3.15 18.80
CA PRO A 80 -11.45 3.42 19.47
C PRO A 80 -12.33 2.16 19.60
N TYR A 81 -12.28 1.20 18.66
CA TYR A 81 -13.02 -0.06 18.81
C TYR A 81 -12.44 -0.94 19.91
N MET A 82 -11.11 -0.99 20.04
CA MET A 82 -10.46 -1.71 21.13
C MET A 82 -10.83 -1.12 22.50
N ILE A 83 -10.79 0.20 22.63
CA ILE A 83 -11.20 0.89 23.86
C ILE A 83 -12.68 0.62 24.17
N ALA A 84 -13.57 0.80 23.19
CA ALA A 84 -15.00 0.54 23.38
C ALA A 84 -15.29 -0.92 23.76
N SER A 85 -14.57 -1.88 23.19
CA SER A 85 -14.75 -3.29 23.50
C SER A 85 -14.36 -3.63 24.95
N HIS A 86 -13.33 -2.98 25.49
CA HIS A 86 -12.91 -3.18 26.87
C HIS A 86 -13.97 -2.66 27.85
N PHE A 87 -14.60 -1.51 27.55
CA PHE A 87 -15.69 -0.95 28.36
C PHE A 87 -17.00 -1.73 28.25
N LEU A 88 -17.31 -2.29 27.08
CA LEU A 88 -18.61 -2.94 26.82
C LEU A 88 -18.66 -4.41 27.23
N LEU A 89 -17.54 -5.12 27.17
CA LEU A 89 -17.51 -6.57 27.41
C LEU A 89 -17.05 -6.97 28.81
N GLU A 90 -16.49 -6.04 29.60
CA GLU A 90 -15.90 -6.25 30.96
C GLU A 90 -14.90 -7.43 31.08
N ASP A 91 -14.62 -8.12 29.98
CA ASP A 91 -13.81 -9.32 29.92
C ASP A 91 -12.37 -8.95 29.56
N SER A 92 -11.43 -9.31 30.44
CA SER A 92 -10.01 -9.00 30.30
C SER A 92 -9.38 -9.53 29.01
N ASN A 93 -9.97 -10.58 28.42
CA ASN A 93 -9.50 -11.21 27.18
C ASN A 93 -10.15 -10.67 25.89
N ALA A 94 -11.19 -9.82 25.98
CA ALA A 94 -11.85 -9.27 24.79
C ALA A 94 -10.90 -8.37 23.99
N PHE A 95 -10.06 -7.59 24.68
CA PHE A 95 -9.07 -6.71 24.07
C PHE A 95 -8.03 -7.47 23.22
N THR A 96 -7.41 -8.50 23.80
CA THR A 96 -6.39 -9.33 23.13
C THR A 96 -6.98 -10.11 21.98
N THR A 97 -8.19 -10.63 22.12
CA THR A 97 -8.89 -11.39 21.07
C THR A 97 -9.24 -10.50 19.88
N ILE A 98 -9.81 -9.32 20.11
CA ILE A 98 -10.14 -8.36 19.04
C ILE A 98 -8.88 -7.87 18.34
N PHE A 99 -7.82 -7.59 19.10
CA PHE A 99 -6.53 -7.20 18.54
C PHE A 99 -5.92 -8.30 17.66
N ALA A 100 -5.94 -9.56 18.11
CA ALA A 100 -5.43 -10.69 17.34
C ALA A 100 -6.22 -10.91 16.04
N ILE A 101 -7.56 -10.86 16.09
CA ILE A 101 -8.42 -10.97 14.91
C ILE A 101 -8.15 -9.81 13.94
N ALA A 102 -8.00 -8.60 14.46
CA ALA A 102 -7.73 -7.42 13.66
C ALA A 102 -6.37 -7.50 12.94
N ILE A 103 -5.30 -7.92 13.64
CA ILE A 103 -3.99 -8.15 13.02
C ILE A 103 -4.09 -9.24 11.95
N MET A 104 -4.76 -10.35 12.25
CA MET A 104 -4.90 -11.46 11.31
C MET A 104 -5.63 -11.01 10.04
N TYR A 105 -6.72 -10.26 10.19
CA TYR A 105 -7.46 -9.66 9.08
C TYR A 105 -6.59 -8.68 8.28
N PHE A 106 -5.82 -7.81 8.95
CA PHE A 106 -4.93 -6.87 8.30
C PHE A 106 -3.85 -7.60 7.48
N MET A 107 -3.21 -8.62 8.05
CA MET A 107 -2.22 -9.43 7.35
C MET A 107 -2.83 -10.13 6.13
N PHE A 108 -4.01 -10.76 6.29
CA PHE A 108 -4.69 -11.43 5.19
C PHE A 108 -5.09 -10.47 4.07
N LYS A 109 -5.64 -9.30 4.42
CA LYS A 109 -6.02 -8.26 3.46
C LYS A 109 -4.80 -7.72 2.71
N THR A 110 -3.69 -7.53 3.41
CA THR A 110 -2.44 -7.04 2.83
C THR A 110 -1.86 -8.09 1.87
N ALA A 111 -1.79 -9.35 2.30
CA ALA A 111 -1.38 -10.48 1.47
C ALA A 111 -2.25 -10.62 0.20
N TYR A 112 -3.57 -10.50 0.35
CA TYR A 112 -4.50 -10.56 -0.77
C TYR A 112 -4.27 -9.43 -1.79
N TYR A 113 -4.03 -8.20 -1.31
CA TYR A 113 -3.70 -7.08 -2.18
C TYR A 113 -2.41 -7.33 -2.96
N TYR A 114 -1.36 -7.88 -2.35
CA TYR A 114 -0.14 -8.24 -3.07
C TYR A 114 -0.37 -9.28 -4.16
N VAL A 115 -1.13 -10.32 -3.84
CA VAL A 115 -1.40 -11.39 -4.79
C VAL A 115 -2.16 -10.82 -5.99
N LEU A 116 -3.14 -9.93 -5.76
CA LEU A 116 -3.83 -9.24 -6.85
C LEU A 116 -2.89 -8.37 -7.68
N GLU A 117 -2.04 -7.57 -7.06
CA GLU A 117 -1.11 -6.66 -7.75
C GLU A 117 -0.08 -7.44 -8.59
N LEU A 118 0.40 -8.58 -8.08
CA LEU A 118 1.25 -9.51 -8.82
C LEU A 118 0.52 -10.13 -10.01
N ILE A 119 -0.72 -10.57 -9.83
CA ILE A 119 -1.54 -11.13 -10.91
C ILE A 119 -1.80 -10.09 -12.01
N ASP A 120 -2.08 -8.85 -11.62
CA ASP A 120 -2.37 -7.76 -12.57
C ASP A 120 -1.12 -7.40 -13.38
N THR A 121 0.03 -7.28 -12.69
CA THR A 121 1.34 -7.12 -13.34
C THR A 121 1.63 -8.26 -14.32
N TRP A 122 1.38 -9.51 -13.92
CA TRP A 122 1.62 -10.68 -14.78
C TRP A 122 0.69 -10.70 -16.00
N ARG A 123 -0.56 -10.28 -15.84
CA ARG A 123 -1.54 -10.15 -16.93
C ARG A 123 -1.14 -9.06 -17.92
N HIS A 124 -0.63 -7.92 -17.44
CA HIS A 124 -0.11 -6.86 -18.29
C HIS A 124 1.09 -7.32 -19.12
N VAL A 125 2.03 -8.04 -18.51
CA VAL A 125 3.19 -8.62 -19.22
C VAL A 125 2.74 -9.63 -20.28
N LYS A 126 1.74 -10.48 -19.97
CA LYS A 126 1.22 -11.47 -20.91
C LYS A 126 0.47 -10.85 -22.10
N ASN A 127 -0.20 -9.71 -21.91
CA ASN A 127 -0.91 -9.01 -22.99
C ASN A 127 0.00 -8.16 -23.90
N LEU A 128 1.26 -7.94 -23.51
CA LEU A 128 2.28 -7.24 -24.30
C LEU A 128 3.13 -8.17 -25.19
N ASN A 129 3.03 -9.49 -25.01
CA ASN A 129 3.65 -10.54 -25.83
C ASN A 129 2.62 -11.17 -26.77
#